data_AF-A0A4S2Q5A9-F1
#
_entry.id   AF-A0A4S2Q5A9-F1
#
_cell.length_a   1.000
_cell.length_b   1.000
_cell.length_c   1.000
_cell.angle_alpha   90.00
_cell.angle_beta   90.00
_cell.angle_gamma   90.00
#
_symmetry.space_group_name_H-M   'P 1'
#
loop_
_entity.id
_entity.type
_entity.pdbx_description
1 polymer ?
#
loop_
_entity_poly.entity_id
_entity_poly.type
_entity_poly.pdbx_seq_one_letter_code
_entity_poly.pdbx_strand_id
1 'polypeptide(L)'
;MKKFVFGLFTLFLSMYVNAYEVKDVCIKYQVKGNADTIPHWSQGYKVQANIIDGQELSQKTRCYTCYDPLDKYVVVFWGDGQATVIDTDSPFLSLYTEGRDQQGRIWEVSDSPVCM
;
A
#
# COMPACT_ATOMS: atom_id res chain seq x y z
N MET A 1 9.32 -1.90 -61.76
CA MET A 1 9.71 -2.84 -60.69
C MET A 1 9.36 -2.22 -59.34
N LYS A 2 8.23 -2.63 -58.74
CA LYS A 2 7.72 -2.06 -57.47
C LYS A 2 8.18 -3.00 -56.34
N LYS A 3 9.19 -2.59 -55.57
CA LYS A 3 9.69 -3.37 -54.44
C LYS A 3 8.76 -3.14 -53.25
N PHE A 4 8.03 -4.18 -52.84
CA PHE A 4 7.30 -4.20 -51.59
C PHE A 4 8.29 -4.26 -50.43
N VAL A 5 8.26 -3.27 -49.55
CA VAL A 5 8.96 -3.31 -48.26
C VAL A 5 7.90 -3.55 -47.20
N PHE A 6 7.77 -4.81 -46.75
CA PHE A 6 6.95 -5.17 -45.60
C PHE A 6 7.82 -5.00 -44.35
N GLY A 7 7.77 -3.83 -43.73
CA GLY A 7 8.42 -3.58 -42.44
C GLY A 7 7.47 -3.97 -41.30
N LEU A 8 7.61 -5.19 -40.77
CA LEU A 8 6.91 -5.60 -39.55
C LEU A 8 7.72 -5.11 -38.33
N PHE A 9 7.40 -3.90 -37.86
CA PHE A 9 7.96 -3.35 -36.63
C PHE A 9 7.14 -3.87 -35.45
N THR A 10 7.47 -5.08 -34.95
CA THR A 10 6.87 -5.61 -33.72
C THR A 10 7.41 -4.85 -32.52
N LEU A 11 6.66 -3.86 -32.07
CA LEU A 11 6.87 -3.20 -30.78
C LEU A 11 6.63 -4.23 -29.67
N PHE A 12 7.70 -4.76 -29.07
CA PHE A 12 7.59 -5.50 -27.81
C PHE A 12 7.29 -4.50 -26.69
N LEU A 13 6.02 -4.17 -26.48
CA LEU A 13 5.57 -3.62 -25.20
C LEU A 13 5.67 -4.76 -24.16
N SER A 14 6.76 -4.80 -23.43
CA SER A 14 6.82 -5.54 -22.17
C SER A 14 5.80 -4.91 -21.22
N MET A 15 4.64 -5.54 -21.07
CA MET A 15 3.69 -5.18 -20.03
C MET A 15 4.31 -5.60 -18.70
N TYR A 16 4.78 -4.64 -17.91
CA TYR A 16 5.13 -4.88 -16.51
C TYR A 16 3.82 -5.13 -15.77
N VAL A 17 3.53 -6.41 -15.49
CA VAL A 17 2.49 -6.79 -14.54
C VAL A 17 3.09 -6.61 -13.15
N ASN A 18 2.85 -5.44 -12.54
CA ASN A 18 2.93 -5.30 -11.10
C ASN A 18 1.59 -5.79 -10.54
N ALA A 19 1.66 -6.73 -9.60
CA ALA A 19 0.49 -7.29 -8.97
C ALA A 19 0.48 -6.84 -7.50
N TYR A 20 -0.49 -6.00 -7.16
CA TYR A 20 -0.85 -5.79 -5.77
C TYR A 20 -1.43 -7.08 -5.18
N GLU A 21 -1.14 -7.33 -3.91
CA GLU A 21 -1.64 -8.49 -3.18
C GLU A 21 -2.87 -8.08 -2.36
N VAL A 22 -3.93 -8.88 -2.39
CA VAL A 22 -5.09 -8.71 -1.48
C VAL A 22 -4.99 -9.78 -0.41
N LYS A 23 -4.89 -9.38 0.85
CA LYS A 23 -4.78 -10.30 1.98
C LYS A 23 -5.49 -9.78 3.23
N ASP A 24 -5.92 -10.70 4.08
CA ASP A 24 -6.37 -10.38 5.42
C ASP A 24 -5.15 -10.04 6.29
N VAL A 25 -5.23 -8.93 7.02
CA VAL A 25 -4.21 -8.46 7.96
C VAL A 25 -4.86 -8.03 9.26
N CYS A 26 -4.07 -7.99 10.33
CA CYS A 26 -4.42 -7.37 11.59
C CYS A 26 -3.78 -5.98 11.65
N ILE A 27 -4.58 -4.95 11.89
CA ILE A 27 -4.08 -3.58 12.02
C ILE A 27 -4.54 -2.93 13.32
N LYS A 28 -3.71 -2.05 13.87
CA LYS A 28 -4.07 -1.18 14.99
C LYS A 28 -3.37 0.17 14.80
N TYR A 29 -3.94 1.23 15.35
CA TYR A 29 -3.37 2.57 15.27
C TYR A 29 -3.02 3.09 16.66
N GLN A 30 -2.00 3.93 16.72
CA GLN A 30 -1.59 4.57 17.96
C GLN A 30 -2.56 5.72 18.27
N VAL A 31 -3.24 5.61 19.40
CA VAL A 31 -4.04 6.68 19.98
C VAL A 31 -3.08 7.64 20.68
N LYS A 32 -3.04 8.89 20.21
CA LYS A 32 -2.25 9.94 20.87
C LYS A 32 -2.83 10.16 22.26
N GLY A 33 -1.98 10.05 23.27
CA GLY A 33 -2.31 10.51 24.62
C GLY A 33 -2.50 12.03 24.65
N ASN A 34 -3.25 12.52 25.63
CA ASN A 34 -3.27 13.92 26.01
C ASN A 34 -2.16 14.21 27.03
N ALA A 35 -2.09 15.45 27.55
CA ALA A 35 -1.05 15.86 28.51
C ALA A 35 -0.91 14.93 29.73
N ASP A 36 -1.96 14.17 30.06
CA ASP A 36 -2.05 13.30 31.23
C ASP A 36 -2.11 11.79 30.87
N THR A 37 -2.03 11.42 29.58
CA THR A 37 -2.09 10.01 29.16
C THR A 37 -0.91 9.62 28.27
N ILE A 38 -0.40 8.42 28.51
CA ILE A 38 0.65 7.81 27.69
C ILE A 38 0.01 7.32 26.39
N PRO A 39 0.64 7.50 25.21
CA PRO A 39 0.17 6.90 23.97
C PRO A 39 -0.07 5.40 24.14
N HIS A 40 -1.18 4.92 23.58
CA HIS A 40 -1.53 3.51 23.61
C HIS A 40 -2.05 3.07 22.25
N TRP A 41 -2.09 1.76 22.02
CA TRP A 41 -2.67 1.21 20.81
C TRP A 41 -4.19 1.12 20.89
N SER A 42 -4.86 1.22 19.75
CA SER A 42 -6.25 0.77 19.62
C SER A 42 -6.35 -0.75 19.81
N GLN A 43 -7.57 -1.26 19.92
CA GLN A 43 -7.80 -2.69 19.65
C GLN A 43 -7.32 -3.06 18.23
N GLY A 44 -6.96 -4.32 18.03
CA GLY A 44 -6.68 -4.87 16.70
C GLY A 44 -7.94 -5.04 15.85
N TYR A 45 -7.84 -4.71 14.57
CA TYR A 45 -8.88 -4.89 13.58
C TYR A 45 -8.41 -5.87 12.50
N LYS A 46 -9.17 -6.94 12.28
CA LYS A 46 -8.97 -7.81 11.13
C LYS A 46 -9.61 -7.16 9.91
N VAL A 47 -8.83 -6.87 8.88
CA VAL A 47 -9.28 -6.22 7.65
C VAL A 47 -8.69 -6.88 6.43
N GLN A 48 -9.41 -6.80 5.31
CA GLN A 48 -8.83 -7.10 4.01
C GLN A 48 -8.10 -5.85 3.49
N ALA A 49 -6.81 -5.99 3.20
CA ALA A 49 -5.97 -4.89 2.72
C ALA A 49 -5.37 -5.21 1.35
N ASN A 50 -5.08 -4.14 0.60
CA ASN A 50 -4.33 -4.20 -0.64
C ASN A 50 -2.88 -3.79 -0.34
N ILE A 51 -1.94 -4.69 -0.59
CA ILE A 51 -0.51 -4.45 -0.43
C ILE A 51 0.06 -4.11 -1.80
N ILE A 52 0.55 -2.89 -1.94
CA ILE A 52 0.92 -2.30 -3.23
C ILE A 52 2.23 -1.52 -3.08
N ASP A 53 3.11 -1.55 -4.07
CA ASP A 53 4.27 -0.64 -4.06
C ASP A 53 3.88 0.78 -4.45
N GLY A 54 4.68 1.75 -4.02
CA GLY A 54 4.41 3.16 -4.29
C GLY A 54 4.43 3.50 -5.77
N GLN A 55 5.18 2.78 -6.60
CA GLN A 55 5.17 2.98 -8.05
C GLN A 55 3.79 2.63 -8.66
N GLU A 56 3.24 1.47 -8.33
CA GLU A 56 1.92 1.04 -8.80
C GLU A 56 0.81 1.92 -8.21
N LEU A 57 0.90 2.28 -6.92
CA LEU A 57 -0.06 3.16 -6.26
C LEU A 57 -0.08 4.56 -6.89
N SER A 58 1.09 5.11 -7.22
CA SER A 58 1.23 6.38 -7.94
C SER A 58 0.52 6.34 -9.29
N GLN A 59 0.68 5.24 -10.04
CA GLN A 59 0.02 5.07 -11.34
C GLN A 59 -1.51 4.99 -11.20
N LYS A 60 -2.03 4.23 -10.24
CA LYS A 60 -3.48 4.06 -10.02
C LYS A 60 -4.16 5.35 -9.57
N THR A 61 -3.49 6.13 -8.73
CA THR A 61 -4.01 7.40 -8.19
C THR A 61 -3.67 8.62 -9.04
N ARG A 62 -2.81 8.44 -10.08
CA ARG A 62 -2.26 9.50 -10.92
C ARG A 62 -1.50 10.58 -10.12
N CYS A 63 -0.94 10.22 -8.96
CA CYS A 63 -0.06 11.10 -8.21
C CYS A 63 1.37 10.55 -8.18
N TYR A 64 2.21 11.05 -9.09
CA TYR A 64 3.58 10.57 -9.29
C TYR A 64 4.60 11.11 -8.27
N THR A 65 4.16 11.97 -7.33
CA THR A 65 5.01 12.58 -6.30
C THR A 65 4.45 12.37 -4.88
N CYS A 66 3.36 11.61 -4.72
CA CYS A 66 2.71 11.39 -3.43
C CYS A 66 3.27 10.20 -2.65
N TYR A 67 3.94 9.27 -3.32
CA TYR A 67 4.37 7.99 -2.76
C TYR A 67 5.82 7.74 -3.15
N ASP A 68 6.61 7.18 -2.23
CA ASP A 68 7.95 6.70 -2.55
C ASP A 68 7.84 5.43 -3.41
N PRO A 69 8.44 5.39 -4.62
CA PRO A 69 8.34 4.24 -5.49
C PRO A 69 8.87 2.93 -4.90
N LEU A 70 9.75 2.98 -3.90
CA LEU A 70 10.41 1.82 -3.30
C LEU A 70 9.66 1.26 -2.09
N ASP A 71 8.76 2.03 -1.50
CA ASP A 71 8.03 1.62 -0.31
C ASP A 71 6.79 0.78 -0.64
N LYS A 72 6.41 -0.08 0.31
CA LYS A 72 5.13 -0.77 0.31
C LYS A 72 4.10 0.03 1.08
N TYR A 73 2.89 0.00 0.54
CA TYR A 73 1.71 0.63 1.09
C TYR A 73 0.65 -0.43 1.41
N VAL A 74 0.01 -0.25 2.56
CA VAL A 74 -1.15 -1.04 2.98
C VAL A 74 -2.38 -0.15 2.79
N VAL A 75 -3.24 -0.50 1.84
CA VAL A 75 -4.46 0.25 1.52
C VAL A 75 -5.70 -0.50 1.99
N VAL A 76 -6.41 0.10 2.93
CA VAL A 76 -7.66 -0.43 3.51
C VAL A 76 -8.82 0.45 3.08
N PHE A 77 -9.81 -0.15 2.43
CA PHE A 77 -11.05 0.54 2.06
C PHE A 77 -12.13 0.24 3.09
N TRP A 78 -12.69 1.27 3.71
CA TRP A 78 -13.69 1.15 4.78
C TRP A 78 -15.14 1.20 4.29
N GLY A 79 -15.34 1.42 3.00
CA GLY A 79 -16.65 1.77 2.42
C GLY A 79 -16.82 3.28 2.24
N ASP A 80 -17.88 3.69 1.54
CA ASP A 80 -18.28 5.09 1.33
C ASP A 80 -17.16 6.02 0.81
N GLY A 81 -16.25 5.48 0.00
CA GLY A 81 -15.11 6.24 -0.54
C GLY A 81 -14.03 6.59 0.49
N GLN A 82 -14.09 6.00 1.69
CA GLN A 82 -13.08 6.18 2.72
C GLN A 82 -11.99 5.10 2.60
N ALA A 83 -10.75 5.54 2.59
CA ALA A 83 -9.60 4.66 2.59
C ALA A 83 -8.53 5.15 3.58
N THR A 84 -7.82 4.21 4.19
CA THR A 84 -6.54 4.48 4.85
C THR A 84 -5.45 3.94 3.95
N VAL A 85 -4.49 4.81 3.61
CA VAL A 85 -3.25 4.44 2.93
C VAL A 85 -2.14 4.57 3.96
N ILE A 86 -1.51 3.45 4.31
CA ILE A 86 -0.43 3.39 5.30
C ILE A 86 0.87 3.16 4.54
N ASP A 87 1.80 4.10 4.65
CA ASP A 87 3.19 3.93 4.21
C ASP A 87 3.95 3.12 5.24
N THR A 88 4.63 2.05 4.83
CA THR A 88 5.38 1.19 5.74
C THR A 88 6.86 1.55 5.86
N ASP A 89 7.33 2.56 5.13
CA ASP A 89 8.75 2.96 5.05
C ASP A 89 9.67 1.73 4.77
N SER A 90 9.12 0.70 4.10
CA SER A 90 9.73 -0.61 3.94
C SER A 90 9.30 -1.26 2.63
N PRO A 91 10.20 -1.95 1.91
CA PRO A 91 9.85 -2.71 0.71
C PRO A 91 9.12 -4.05 1.02
N PHE A 92 9.02 -4.46 2.29
CA PHE A 92 8.40 -5.72 2.70
C PHE A 92 7.56 -5.58 3.97
N LEU A 93 6.47 -6.36 4.07
CA LEU A 93 5.73 -6.55 5.31
C LEU A 93 6.36 -7.67 6.15
N SER A 94 6.43 -7.44 7.45
CA SER A 94 6.79 -8.40 8.49
C SER A 94 5.65 -8.61 9.48
N LEU A 95 5.85 -9.49 10.48
CA LEU A 95 4.88 -9.76 11.54
C LEU A 95 4.49 -8.52 12.36
N TYR A 96 5.34 -7.49 12.40
CA TYR A 96 5.10 -6.22 13.10
C TYR A 96 5.64 -5.06 12.27
N THR A 97 4.88 -4.67 11.24
CA THR A 97 5.28 -3.56 10.38
C THR A 97 4.63 -2.29 10.88
N GLU A 98 5.44 -1.35 11.36
CA GLU A 98 4.95 -0.01 11.64
C GLU A 98 4.84 0.80 10.35
N GLY A 99 3.91 1.73 10.33
CA GLY A 99 3.72 2.62 9.19
C GLY A 99 2.95 3.87 9.57
N ARG A 100 2.85 4.80 8.64
CA ARG A 100 2.18 6.09 8.84
C ARG A 100 1.14 6.32 7.77
N ASP A 101 -0.05 6.75 8.18
CA ASP A 101 -1.07 7.15 7.21
C ASP A 101 -0.91 8.60 6.75
N GLN A 102 -1.70 8.98 5.75
CA GLN A 102 -1.74 10.32 5.17
C GLN A 102 -2.08 11.44 6.19
N GLN A 103 -2.61 11.11 7.38
CA GLN A 103 -2.90 12.05 8.45
C GLN A 103 -1.79 12.08 9.53
N GLY A 104 -0.72 11.33 9.32
CA GLY A 104 0.40 11.21 10.24
C GLY A 104 0.15 10.26 11.40
N ARG A 105 -0.96 9.50 11.42
CA ARG A 105 -1.23 8.51 12.48
C ARG A 105 -0.31 7.31 12.27
N ILE A 106 0.22 6.79 13.38
CA ILE A 106 1.07 5.61 13.38
C ILE A 106 0.16 4.38 13.42
N TRP A 107 0.49 3.41 12.58
CA TRP A 107 -0.18 2.13 12.46
C TRP A 107 0.82 1.00 12.68
N GLU A 108 0.33 -0.10 13.22
CA GLU A 108 1.02 -1.39 13.18
C GLU A 108 0.18 -2.32 12.32
N VAL A 109 0.83 -3.01 11.39
CA VAL A 109 0.24 -3.98 10.46
C VAL A 109 0.95 -5.31 10.66
N SER A 110 0.16 -6.35 10.89
CA SER A 110 0.62 -7.72 11.04
C SER A 110 -0.07 -8.63 10.04
N ASP A 111 0.71 -9.49 9.38
CA ASP A 111 0.18 -10.58 8.57
C ASP A 111 -0.11 -11.87 9.38
N SER A 112 -0.09 -11.75 10.71
CA SER A 112 -0.46 -12.82 11.62
C SER A 112 -1.92 -13.26 11.45
N PRO A 113 -2.22 -14.57 11.60
CA PRO A 113 -3.60 -15.06 11.65
C PRO A 113 -4.34 -14.65 12.93
N VAL A 114 -3.64 -14.14 13.95
CA VAL A 114 -4.19 -13.73 15.25
C VAL A 114 -4.15 -12.21 15.37
N CYS A 115 -5.33 -11.59 15.52
CA CYS A 115 -5.45 -10.17 15.83
C CYS A 115 -5.62 -9.99 17.35
N MET A 116 -4.66 -9.33 17.97
CA MET A 116 -4.67 -8.96 19.40
C MET A 116 -4.89 -7.45 19.54
#